data_AF-A0AAI9W3X8-F1
#
_entry.id   AF-A0AAI9W3X8-F1
#
_cell.length_a   1.000
_cell.length_b   1.000
_cell.length_c   1.000
_cell.angle_alpha   90.00
_cell.angle_beta   90.00
_cell.angle_gamma   90.00
#
_symmetry.space_group_name_H-M   'P 1'
#
loop_
_entity.id
_entity.type
_entity.pdbx_description
1 polymer ?
#
loop_
_entity_poly.entity_id
_entity_poly.type
_entity_poly.pdbx_seq_one_letter_code
_entity_poly.pdbx_strand_id
1 'polypeptide(L)'
;MTGEAKRQRYIISHLASEGDSITRTRTAIAQHIAEKNGIVWKNIYSGVFRDLDEVLIPLNIVIEDGRLPLTRGPKALQESGVPFYKLTIKGLLVALGLVELKDKDGVLQQFLSKSEIKENHFKESIKILAKISPSFAYSIFEKYIRAYCDGKVKDIIPF
;
A
#
# COMPACT_ATOMS: atom_id res chain seq x y z
N MET A 1 14.65 6.25 -11.04
CA MET A 1 13.72 5.26 -10.44
C MET A 1 13.34 4.24 -11.52
N THR A 2 13.52 2.95 -11.25
CA THR A 2 13.22 1.86 -12.20
C THR A 2 11.72 1.73 -12.44
N GLY A 3 11.32 1.00 -13.50
CA GLY A 3 9.91 0.72 -13.79
C GLY A 3 9.23 -0.11 -12.71
N GLU A 4 9.97 -1.02 -12.08
CA GLU A 4 9.49 -1.86 -10.97
C GLU A 4 9.23 -1.04 -9.71
N ALA A 5 10.17 -0.17 -9.32
CA ALA A 5 9.97 0.73 -8.19
C ALA A 5 8.76 1.66 -8.39
N LYS A 6 8.54 2.16 -9.61
CA LYS A 6 7.32 2.92 -9.94
C LYS A 6 6.06 2.08 -9.74
N ARG A 7 6.05 0.85 -10.26
CA ARG A 7 4.89 -0.05 -10.18
C ARG A 7 4.57 -0.43 -8.74
N GLN A 8 5.57 -0.78 -7.93
CA GLN A 8 5.42 -1.06 -6.49
C GLN A 8 4.80 0.12 -5.74
N ARG A 9 5.27 1.35 -5.98
CA ARG A 9 4.70 2.56 -5.38
C ARG A 9 3.24 2.78 -5.80
N TYR A 10 2.90 2.51 -7.06
CA TYR A 10 1.50 2.59 -7.50
C TYR A 10 0.63 1.50 -6.86
N ILE A 11 1.12 0.27 -6.70
CA ILE A 11 0.39 -0.80 -6.01
C ILE A 11 0.09 -0.36 -4.56
N ILE A 12 1.10 0.12 -3.84
CA ILE A 12 0.93 0.58 -2.45
C ILE A 12 -0.04 1.75 -2.38
N SER A 13 0.12 2.76 -3.24
CA SER A 13 -0.78 3.92 -3.27
C SER A 13 -2.23 3.53 -3.61
N HIS A 14 -2.44 2.57 -4.52
CA HIS A 14 -3.76 2.08 -4.90
C HIS A 14 -4.44 1.37 -3.73
N LEU A 15 -3.72 0.43 -3.09
CA LEU A 15 -4.23 -0.31 -1.93
C LEU A 15 -4.48 0.59 -0.70
N ALA A 16 -3.83 1.75 -0.62
CA ALA A 16 -4.07 2.73 0.44
C ALA A 16 -5.36 3.54 0.24
N SER A 17 -5.77 3.76 -1.01
CA SER A 17 -6.92 4.61 -1.37
C SER A 17 -8.21 3.81 -1.61
N GLU A 18 -8.11 2.54 -2.00
CA GLU A 18 -9.26 1.71 -2.36
C GLU A 18 -9.80 0.91 -1.17
N GLY A 19 -11.11 0.96 -0.93
CA GLY A 19 -11.77 0.20 0.15
C GLY A 19 -12.34 -1.14 -0.28
N ASP A 20 -12.77 -1.27 -1.54
CA ASP A 20 -13.54 -2.41 -2.00
C ASP A 20 -12.65 -3.62 -2.32
N SER A 21 -13.14 -4.82 -2.05
CA SER A 21 -12.41 -6.07 -2.32
C SER A 21 -12.20 -6.31 -3.81
N ILE A 22 -13.14 -5.86 -4.66
CA ILE A 22 -13.11 -6.03 -6.12
C ILE A 22 -11.96 -5.22 -6.75
N THR A 23 -11.72 -4.00 -6.28
CA THR A 23 -10.68 -3.11 -6.81
C THR A 23 -9.28 -3.46 -6.31
N ARG A 24 -9.17 -4.39 -5.34
CA ARG A 24 -7.91 -4.81 -4.70
C ARG A 24 -7.43 -6.19 -5.14
N THR A 25 -7.94 -6.73 -6.23
CA THR A 25 -7.40 -7.94 -6.86
C THR A 25 -6.16 -7.64 -7.71
N ARG A 26 -5.29 -8.62 -7.97
CA ARG A 26 -4.11 -8.43 -8.87
C ARG A 26 -4.52 -7.86 -10.22
N THR A 27 -5.65 -8.33 -10.76
CA THR A 27 -6.20 -7.90 -12.05
C THR A 27 -6.67 -6.45 -12.00
N ALA A 28 -7.44 -6.07 -10.99
CA ALA A 28 -7.94 -4.70 -10.85
C ALA A 28 -6.78 -3.70 -10.63
N ILE A 29 -5.78 -4.07 -9.83
CA ILE A 29 -4.56 -3.28 -9.65
C ILE A 29 -3.83 -3.08 -10.99
N ALA A 30 -3.65 -4.15 -11.77
CA ALA A 30 -3.03 -4.06 -13.09
C ALA A 30 -3.85 -3.20 -14.05
N GLN A 31 -5.19 -3.30 -14.03
CA GLN A 31 -6.06 -2.46 -14.85
C GLN A 31 -5.90 -0.97 -14.50
N HIS A 32 -5.94 -0.64 -13.20
CA HIS A 32 -5.81 0.73 -12.74
C HIS A 32 -4.45 1.35 -13.09
N ILE A 33 -3.36 0.63 -12.85
CA ILE A 33 -2.01 1.10 -13.20
C ILE A 33 -1.87 1.28 -14.72
N ALA A 34 -2.45 0.39 -15.51
CA ALA A 34 -2.37 0.45 -16.96
C ALA A 34 -3.17 1.62 -17.54
N GLU A 35 -4.39 1.85 -17.04
CA GLU A 35 -5.24 2.98 -17.41
C GLU A 35 -4.53 4.31 -17.14
N LYS A 36 -3.95 4.47 -15.94
CA LYS A 36 -3.19 5.67 -15.56
C LYS A 36 -1.99 5.96 -16.46
N ASN A 37 -1.41 4.94 -17.08
CA ASN A 37 -0.23 5.04 -17.93
C ASN A 37 -0.55 4.92 -19.44
N GLY A 38 -1.82 4.79 -19.83
CA GLY A 38 -2.24 4.67 -21.23
C GLY A 38 -1.73 3.39 -21.92
N ILE A 39 -1.58 2.28 -21.19
CA ILE A 39 -1.07 1.01 -21.71
C ILE A 39 -2.07 -0.14 -21.53
N VAL A 40 -1.81 -1.27 -22.19
CA VAL A 40 -2.64 -2.48 -22.05
C VAL A 40 -2.27 -3.23 -20.76
N TRP A 41 -3.25 -3.48 -19.89
CA TRP A 41 -3.02 -4.12 -18.58
C TRP A 41 -2.39 -5.51 -18.64
N LYS A 42 -2.67 -6.28 -19.70
CA LYS A 42 -2.06 -7.60 -19.94
C LYS A 42 -0.53 -7.53 -19.99
N ASN A 43 0.03 -6.39 -20.41
CA ASN A 43 1.48 -6.19 -20.53
C ASN A 43 2.15 -5.96 -19.17
N ILE A 44 1.40 -5.54 -18.14
CA ILE A 44 1.95 -5.28 -16.80
C ILE A 44 1.49 -6.26 -15.74
N TYR A 45 0.51 -7.10 -16.05
CA TYR A 45 -0.06 -8.07 -15.11
C TYR A 45 1.02 -8.95 -14.47
N SER A 46 1.94 -9.50 -15.27
CA SER A 46 3.05 -10.33 -14.75
C SER A 46 4.02 -9.54 -13.86
N GLY A 47 4.16 -8.24 -14.08
CA GLY A 47 4.94 -7.34 -13.23
C GLY A 47 4.24 -7.05 -11.90
N VAL A 48 2.93 -6.85 -11.91
CA VAL A 48 2.12 -6.67 -10.68
C VAL A 48 2.14 -7.95 -9.85
N PHE A 49 2.03 -9.12 -10.49
CA PHE A 49 2.17 -10.41 -9.83
C PHE A 49 3.52 -10.53 -9.12
N ARG A 50 4.63 -10.37 -9.85
CA ARG A 50 5.98 -10.45 -9.26
C ARG A 50 6.20 -9.45 -8.14
N ASP A 51 5.77 -8.20 -8.31
CA ASP A 51 5.92 -7.19 -7.24
C ASP A 51 5.16 -7.57 -5.97
N LEU A 52 3.95 -8.14 -6.09
CA LEU A 52 3.19 -8.58 -4.92
C LEU A 52 3.85 -9.80 -4.27
N ASP A 53 4.05 -10.87 -5.04
CA ASP A 53 4.41 -12.18 -4.53
C ASP A 53 5.90 -12.30 -4.13
N GLU A 54 6.80 -11.59 -4.83
CA GLU A 54 8.24 -11.70 -4.60
C GLU A 54 8.80 -10.54 -3.74
N VAL A 55 8.05 -9.44 -3.60
CA VAL A 55 8.55 -8.23 -2.90
C VAL A 55 7.60 -7.77 -1.79
N LEU A 56 6.39 -7.33 -2.13
CA LEU A 56 5.54 -6.60 -1.18
C LEU A 56 4.94 -7.51 -0.09
N ILE A 57 4.58 -8.75 -0.43
CA ILE A 57 4.10 -9.75 0.53
C ILE A 57 5.26 -10.26 1.40
N PRO A 58 6.42 -10.68 0.85
CA PRO A 58 7.57 -11.07 1.66
C PRO A 58 8.07 -9.98 2.63
N LEU A 59 8.00 -8.71 2.24
CA LEU A 59 8.34 -7.58 3.11
C LEU A 59 7.24 -7.22 4.12
N ASN A 60 6.13 -7.96 4.14
CA ASN A 60 4.97 -7.73 4.99
C ASN A 60 4.41 -6.29 4.84
N ILE A 61 4.48 -5.73 3.64
CA ILE A 61 3.89 -4.43 3.26
C ILE A 61 2.42 -4.65 2.85
N VAL A 62 2.16 -5.76 2.15
CA VAL A 62 0.86 -6.18 1.64
C VAL A 62 0.54 -7.58 2.15
N ILE A 63 -0.73 -7.85 2.45
CA ILE A 63 -1.23 -9.19 2.77
C ILE A 63 -2.52 -9.50 2.01
N GLU A 64 -2.81 -10.79 1.82
CA GLU A 64 -4.14 -11.23 1.36
C GLU A 64 -5.19 -10.89 2.42
N ASP A 65 -6.30 -10.28 2.01
CA ASP A 65 -7.40 -9.83 2.87
C ASP A 65 -8.65 -10.70 2.73
N GLY A 66 -8.58 -11.70 1.85
CA GLY A 66 -9.66 -12.64 1.57
C GLY A 66 -9.74 -12.97 0.08
N ARG A 67 -10.81 -13.68 -0.29
CA ARG A 67 -11.03 -14.12 -1.66
C ARG A 67 -12.46 -13.86 -2.12
N LEU A 68 -12.60 -13.36 -3.34
CA LEU A 68 -13.87 -13.16 -3.99
C LEU A 68 -14.38 -14.47 -4.58
N PRO A 69 -15.66 -14.83 -4.39
CA PRO A 69 -16.23 -16.01 -5.00
C PRO A 69 -16.30 -15.83 -6.52
N LEU A 70 -15.94 -16.87 -7.27
CA LEU A 70 -16.07 -16.92 -8.72
C LEU A 70 -17.23 -17.84 -9.09
N THR A 71 -18.23 -17.30 -9.78
CA THR A 71 -19.38 -18.06 -10.26
C THR A 71 -19.17 -18.66 -11.66
N ARG A 72 -18.10 -18.27 -12.37
CA ARG A 72 -17.76 -18.72 -13.74
C ARG A 72 -16.25 -18.82 -13.91
N GLY A 73 -15.77 -19.66 -14.84
CA GLY A 73 -14.34 -19.84 -15.14
C GLY A 73 -13.77 -21.21 -14.73
N PRO A 74 -12.44 -21.37 -14.60
CA PRO A 74 -11.82 -22.64 -14.21
C PRO A 74 -12.32 -23.15 -12.85
N LYS A 75 -12.66 -24.44 -12.72
CA LYS A 75 -13.19 -25.04 -11.48
C LYS A 75 -12.31 -24.76 -10.26
N ALA A 76 -10.99 -24.87 -10.40
CA ALA A 76 -10.05 -24.57 -9.32
C ALA A 76 -10.20 -23.14 -8.77
N LEU A 77 -10.46 -22.15 -9.63
CA LEU A 77 -10.68 -20.77 -9.21
C LEU A 77 -12.09 -20.53 -8.65
N GLN A 78 -13.07 -21.32 -9.08
CA GLN A 78 -14.41 -21.30 -8.47
C GLN A 78 -14.36 -21.84 -7.03
N GLU A 79 -13.56 -22.89 -6.79
CA GLU A 79 -13.34 -23.48 -5.47
C GLU A 79 -12.47 -22.57 -4.58
N SER A 80 -11.40 -21.99 -5.13
CA SER A 80 -10.44 -21.21 -4.34
C SER A 80 -10.77 -19.73 -4.23
N GLY A 81 -11.61 -19.17 -5.09
CA GLY A 81 -11.84 -17.73 -5.24
C GLY A 81 -10.65 -16.94 -5.78
N VAL A 82 -10.85 -15.64 -6.03
CA VAL A 82 -9.80 -14.70 -6.46
C VAL A 82 -9.30 -13.89 -5.26
N PRO A 83 -7.99 -13.91 -4.94
CA PRO A 83 -7.46 -13.15 -3.82
C PRO A 83 -7.52 -11.65 -4.06
N PHE A 84 -7.85 -10.92 -2.99
CA PHE A 84 -7.69 -9.48 -2.90
C PHE A 84 -6.81 -9.11 -1.71
N TYR A 85 -6.22 -7.92 -1.76
CA TYR A 85 -5.12 -7.55 -0.88
C TYR A 85 -5.44 -6.31 -0.04
N LYS A 86 -4.71 -6.14 1.06
CA LYS A 86 -4.70 -4.90 1.85
C LYS A 86 -3.28 -4.55 2.27
N LEU A 87 -3.08 -3.27 2.61
CA LEU A 87 -1.87 -2.85 3.30
C LEU A 87 -1.87 -3.35 4.74
N THR A 88 -0.69 -3.78 5.20
CA THR A 88 -0.40 -3.94 6.62
C THR A 88 -0.17 -2.57 7.26
N ILE A 89 0.09 -2.53 8.56
CA ILE A 89 0.53 -1.29 9.20
C ILE A 89 1.86 -0.77 8.65
N LYS A 90 2.80 -1.68 8.30
CA LYS A 90 4.05 -1.32 7.61
C LYS A 90 3.73 -0.68 6.25
N GLY A 91 2.80 -1.28 5.51
CA GLY A 91 2.35 -0.74 4.24
C GLY A 91 1.69 0.64 4.34
N LEU A 92 0.85 0.86 5.35
CA LEU A 92 0.24 2.18 5.61
C LEU A 92 1.32 3.23 5.92
N LEU A 93 2.31 2.90 6.74
CA LEU A 93 3.43 3.81 7.03
C LEU A 93 4.21 4.14 5.76
N VAL A 94 4.54 3.13 4.93
CA VAL A 94 5.23 3.34 3.65
C VAL A 94 4.41 4.25 2.74
N ALA A 95 3.09 4.03 2.66
CA ALA A 95 2.18 4.82 1.83
C ALA A 95 2.22 6.32 2.17
N LEU A 96 2.32 6.68 3.45
CA LEU A 96 2.40 8.09 3.91
C LEU A 96 3.62 8.84 3.34
N GLY A 97 4.73 8.13 3.11
CA GLY A 97 5.93 8.67 2.49
C GLY A 97 5.88 8.79 0.97
N LEU A 98 4.85 8.27 0.30
CA LEU A 98 4.74 8.31 -1.15
C LEU A 98 4.20 9.66 -1.63
N VAL A 99 4.80 10.19 -2.70
CA VAL A 99 4.31 11.40 -3.38
C VAL A 99 3.05 11.11 -4.22
N GLU A 100 2.88 9.88 -4.70
CA GLU A 100 1.73 9.47 -5.53
C GLU A 100 0.44 9.34 -4.75
N LEU A 101 0.52 9.23 -3.42
CA LEU A 101 -0.64 9.09 -2.55
C LEU A 101 -1.41 10.40 -2.50
N LYS A 102 -2.66 10.37 -2.98
CA LYS A 102 -3.56 11.54 -2.99
C LYS A 102 -4.17 11.82 -1.63
N ASP A 103 -4.80 10.82 -1.02
CA ASP A 103 -5.43 10.96 0.30
C ASP A 103 -4.45 10.54 1.40
N LYS A 104 -3.58 11.47 1.81
CA LYS A 104 -2.65 11.20 2.91
C LYS A 104 -3.32 11.26 4.27
N ASP A 105 -4.32 12.12 4.44
CA ASP A 105 -4.99 12.32 5.73
C ASP A 105 -5.83 11.11 6.13
N GLY A 106 -6.60 10.53 5.20
CA GLY A 106 -7.35 9.30 5.43
C GLY A 106 -6.44 8.12 5.78
N VAL A 107 -5.32 7.98 5.06
CA VAL A 107 -4.31 6.94 5.34
C VAL A 107 -3.64 7.18 6.70
N LEU A 108 -3.38 8.43 7.07
CA LEU A 108 -2.81 8.77 8.38
C LEU A 108 -3.76 8.37 9.52
N GLN A 109 -5.05 8.63 9.36
CA GLN A 109 -6.07 8.21 10.33
C GLN A 109 -6.13 6.67 10.45
N GLN A 110 -6.09 5.96 9.33
CA GLN A 110 -6.03 4.50 9.32
C GLN A 110 -4.76 3.95 9.99
N PHE A 111 -3.61 4.56 9.74
CA PHE A 111 -2.35 4.19 10.38
C PHE A 111 -2.43 4.39 11.90
N LEU A 112 -2.82 5.58 12.36
CA LEU A 112 -2.87 5.90 13.79
C LEU A 112 -3.89 5.06 14.56
N SER A 113 -5.03 4.72 13.94
CA SER A 113 -6.06 3.86 14.55
C SER A 113 -5.59 2.40 14.70
N LYS A 114 -4.81 1.88 13.76
CA LYS A 114 -4.29 0.51 13.79
C LYS A 114 -2.94 0.38 14.50
N SER A 115 -2.26 1.49 14.77
CA SER A 115 -0.95 1.51 15.44
C SER A 115 -1.01 1.14 16.91
N GLU A 116 0.00 0.37 17.33
CA GLU A 116 0.24 -0.03 18.73
C GLU A 116 0.75 1.12 19.60
N ILE A 117 0.87 2.34 19.05
CA ILE A 117 1.16 3.57 19.78
C ILE A 117 0.12 3.71 20.91
N LYS A 118 0.57 3.61 22.17
CA LYS A 118 -0.30 3.65 23.35
C LYS A 118 -0.61 5.09 23.77
N GLU A 119 0.29 6.03 23.47
CA GLU A 119 0.19 7.41 23.89
C GLU A 119 -0.74 8.21 22.97
N ASN A 120 -1.98 8.43 23.41
CA ASN A 120 -2.96 9.22 22.66
C ASN A 120 -2.47 10.65 22.35
N HIS A 121 -1.70 11.27 23.24
CA HIS A 121 -1.11 12.60 23.01
C HIS A 121 -0.14 12.60 21.83
N PHE A 122 0.56 11.50 21.57
CA PHE A 122 1.47 11.38 20.43
C PHE A 122 0.68 11.29 19.12
N LYS A 123 -0.39 10.47 19.09
CA LYS A 123 -1.30 10.40 17.94
C LYS A 123 -1.89 11.78 17.62
N GLU A 124 -2.30 12.52 18.64
CA GLU A 124 -2.89 13.84 18.47
C GLU A 124 -1.87 14.88 17.99
N SER A 125 -0.63 14.82 18.52
CA SER A 125 0.46 15.70 18.08
C SER A 125 0.80 15.50 16.60
N ILE A 126 0.81 14.24 16.12
CA ILE A 126 1.00 13.94 14.69
C ILE A 126 -0.14 14.52 13.84
N LYS A 127 -1.40 14.38 14.27
CA LYS A 127 -2.54 14.97 13.55
C LYS A 127 -2.46 16.49 13.50
N ILE A 128 -2.13 17.14 14.62
CA ILE A 128 -1.96 18.60 14.68
C ILE A 128 -0.84 19.03 13.73
N LEU A 129 0.29 18.32 13.72
CA LEU A 129 1.39 18.63 12.81
C LEU A 129 0.98 18.46 11.34
N ALA A 130 0.29 17.37 11.00
CA ALA A 130 -0.23 17.12 9.65
C ALA A 130 -1.24 18.20 9.22
N LYS A 131 -2.04 18.74 10.15
CA LYS A 131 -2.99 19.82 9.88
C LYS A 131 -2.31 21.18 9.69
N ILE A 132 -1.32 21.51 10.52
CA ILE A 132 -0.64 22.83 10.50
C ILE A 132 0.39 22.89 9.37
N SER A 133 1.15 21.83 9.15
CA SER A 133 2.20 21.76 8.14
C SER A 133 2.22 20.38 7.46
N PRO A 134 1.26 20.10 6.57
CA PRO A 134 1.14 18.79 5.92
C PRO A 134 2.42 18.38 5.19
N SER A 135 3.02 19.27 4.40
CA SER A 135 4.25 18.98 3.65
C SER A 135 5.40 18.59 4.57
N PHE A 136 5.56 19.29 5.69
CA PHE A 136 6.59 18.95 6.66
C PHE A 136 6.28 17.63 7.36
N ALA A 137 5.05 17.43 7.84
CA ALA A 137 4.61 16.20 8.48
C ALA A 137 4.87 14.98 7.61
N TYR A 138 4.46 15.01 6.33
CA TYR A 138 4.66 13.91 5.41
C TYR A 138 6.12 13.74 4.97
N SER A 139 6.94 14.79 5.00
CA SER A 139 8.39 14.67 4.80
C SER A 139 9.09 13.88 5.91
N ILE A 140 8.55 13.88 7.13
CA ILE A 140 9.09 13.10 8.26
C ILE A 140 8.94 11.61 7.93
N PHE A 141 7.76 11.18 7.47
CA PHE A 141 7.53 9.80 7.05
C PHE A 141 8.47 9.38 5.92
N GLU A 142 8.61 10.21 4.88
CA GLU A 142 9.54 9.94 3.77
C GLU A 142 10.99 9.75 4.27
N LYS A 143 11.48 10.68 5.10
CA LYS A 143 12.84 10.62 5.65
C LYS A 143 13.04 9.40 6.54
N TYR A 144 12.05 9.03 7.33
CA TYR A 144 12.09 7.85 8.18
C TYR A 144 12.18 6.56 7.35
N ILE A 145 11.33 6.41 6.32
CA ILE A 145 11.38 5.26 5.39
C ILE A 145 12.75 5.19 4.71
N ARG A 146 13.30 6.33 4.27
CA ARG A 146 14.64 6.38 3.68
C ARG A 146 15.72 5.93 4.66
N ALA A 147 15.64 6.34 5.92
CA ALA A 147 16.58 5.91 6.95
C ALA A 147 16.50 4.39 7.20
N TYR A 148 15.30 3.80 7.14
CA TYR A 148 15.12 2.35 7.16
C TYR A 148 15.77 1.66 5.94
N CYS A 149 15.51 2.16 4.72
CA CYS A 149 16.13 1.63 3.49
C CYS A 149 17.66 1.73 3.51
N ASP A 150 18.22 2.79 4.11
CA ASP A 150 19.66 2.98 4.29
C ASP A 150 20.27 2.10 5.41
N GLY A 151 19.46 1.29 6.10
CA GLY A 151 19.90 0.47 7.24
C GLY A 151 20.23 1.26 8.51
N LYS A 152 19.88 2.55 8.57
CA LYS A 152 20.09 3.41 9.75
C LYS A 152 19.07 3.11 10.86
N VAL A 153 17.93 2.52 10.49
CA VAL A 153 16.88 2.07 11.41
C VAL A 153 16.64 0.58 11.16
N LYS A 154 16.48 -0.20 12.23
CA LYS A 154 16.39 -1.67 12.15
C LYS A 154 15.03 -2.19 11.67
N ASP A 155 13.94 -1.54 12.09
CA ASP A 155 12.58 -1.88 11.64
C ASP A 155 11.87 -0.61 11.13
N ILE A 156 10.99 -0.82 10.17
CA ILE A 156 10.14 0.22 9.62
C ILE A 156 9.02 0.59 10.60
N ILE A 157 8.66 -0.27 11.56
CA ILE A 157 7.80 0.14 12.67
C ILE A 157 8.68 0.68 13.80
N PRO A 158 8.51 1.94 14.23
CA PRO A 158 9.36 2.55 15.25
C PRO A 158 8.99 2.17 16.70
N PHE A 159 8.08 1.22 16.91
CA PHE A 159 7.51 0.85 18.22
C PHE A 159 7.37 -0.66 18.36
#